data_AF-A0A9P1BTK8-F1
#
_entry.id   AF-A0A9P1BTK8-F1
#
_cell.length_a   1.000
_cell.length_b   1.000
_cell.length_c   1.000
_cell.angle_alpha   90.00
_cell.angle_beta   90.00
_cell.angle_gamma   90.00
#
_symmetry.space_group_name_H-M   'P 1'
#
loop_
_entity.id
_entity.type
_entity.pdbx_description
1 polymer ?
#
loop_
_entity_poly.entity_id
_entity_poly.type
_entity_poly.pdbx_seq_one_letter_code
_entity_poly.pdbx_strand_id
1 'polypeptide(L)'
;MPPKAVLGSLRTERGLEELNALLADRSYVGGTFHATAEDMTCFAAVHARPNRQQFPHLHRWYNHIAGLKSTYAPYHVWPGQTQVNGDGAQEAKKGPRAPGKDKQALPFDCKVEMVSDRRQVEGDDSIKKGAGGNCFPSASSSSKYYITTAINYCNGWPHIGHAYEALTSDVFARYHRMLGQDVFFMTGADEHGQKIAQVAENEGLQPIQICDRYCLGFRALNQRLNVSNDFYVRTTEERHKVVARAMWDKCKGNGDIYLDRYEGWCARL
;
A
#
# COMPACT_ATOMS: atom_id res chain seq x y z
N MET A 1 -18.35 7.17 -5.50
CA MET A 1 -19.60 7.61 -6.19
C MET A 1 -20.50 8.37 -5.20
N PRO A 2 -21.40 9.28 -5.62
CA PRO A 2 -22.48 9.67 -4.71
C PRO A 2 -23.36 8.44 -4.42
N PRO A 3 -23.93 8.31 -3.21
CA PRO A 3 -24.81 7.21 -2.89
C PRO A 3 -26.02 7.18 -3.85
N LYS A 4 -26.60 5.99 -4.08
CA LYS A 4 -27.79 5.77 -4.91
C LYS A 4 -28.93 6.77 -4.62
N ALA A 5 -28.99 7.30 -3.39
CA ALA A 5 -29.94 8.32 -2.96
C ALA A 5 -29.92 9.62 -3.78
N VAL A 6 -28.87 9.90 -4.56
CA VAL A 6 -28.71 11.14 -5.33
C VAL A 6 -29.08 10.96 -6.82
N LEU A 7 -29.13 9.71 -7.32
CA LEU A 7 -29.41 9.42 -8.74
C LEU A 7 -30.85 8.90 -8.91
N GLY A 8 -31.49 9.25 -10.03
CA GLY A 8 -32.74 8.64 -10.44
C GLY A 8 -32.63 7.12 -10.64
N SER A 9 -33.76 6.47 -10.94
CA SER A 9 -33.77 5.02 -11.17
C SER A 9 -32.84 4.64 -12.34
N LEU A 10 -31.77 3.89 -12.06
CA LEU A 10 -30.83 3.37 -13.06
C LEU A 10 -31.43 2.29 -13.99
N ARG A 11 -32.74 2.02 -13.87
CA ARG A 11 -33.53 1.24 -14.83
C ARG A 11 -34.16 2.11 -15.92
N THR A 12 -34.11 3.43 -15.76
CA THR A 12 -34.72 4.40 -16.68
C THR A 12 -33.63 5.09 -17.48
N GLU A 13 -33.95 5.49 -18.71
CA GLU A 13 -33.04 6.22 -19.59
C GLU A 13 -32.52 7.50 -18.94
N ARG A 14 -33.41 8.28 -18.32
CA ARG A 14 -33.04 9.47 -17.53
C ARG A 14 -32.02 9.18 -16.42
N GLY A 15 -32.17 8.07 -15.69
CA GLY A 15 -31.20 7.70 -14.66
C GLY A 15 -29.83 7.30 -15.25
N LEU A 16 -29.81 6.69 -16.43
CA LEU A 16 -28.57 6.39 -17.15
C LEU A 16 -27.91 7.67 -17.71
N GLU A 17 -28.69 8.65 -18.16
CA GLU A 17 -28.21 9.97 -18.59
C GLU A 17 -27.55 10.74 -17.43
N GLU A 18 -28.23 10.81 -16.28
CA GLU A 18 -27.71 11.46 -15.06
C GLU A 18 -26.38 10.84 -14.62
N LEU A 19 -26.29 9.50 -14.63
CA LEU A 19 -25.06 8.80 -14.30
C LEU A 19 -23.97 8.99 -15.37
N ASN A 20 -24.32 9.00 -16.66
CA ASN A 20 -23.38 9.24 -17.74
C ASN A 20 -22.77 10.66 -17.66
N ALA A 21 -23.59 11.66 -17.32
CA ALA A 21 -23.13 13.03 -17.11
C ALA A 21 -22.16 13.12 -15.92
N LEU A 22 -22.49 12.48 -14.79
CA LEU A 22 -21.61 12.43 -13.62
C LEU A 22 -20.26 11.75 -13.91
N LEU A 23 -20.25 10.77 -14.80
CA LEU A 23 -19.05 10.02 -15.21
C LEU A 23 -18.20 10.74 -16.26
N ALA A 24 -18.67 11.85 -16.84
CA ALA A 24 -17.89 12.66 -17.76
C ALA A 24 -16.64 13.23 -17.06
N ASP A 25 -16.80 13.73 -15.84
CA ASP A 25 -15.73 14.37 -15.05
C ASP A 25 -14.97 13.40 -14.13
N ARG A 26 -15.32 12.11 -14.14
CA ARG A 26 -14.78 11.08 -13.22
C ARG A 26 -14.24 9.87 -13.97
N SER A 27 -13.14 10.08 -14.70
CA SER A 27 -12.43 8.99 -15.40
C SER A 27 -11.63 8.11 -14.44
N TYR A 28 -11.84 6.81 -14.52
CA TYR A 28 -11.06 5.77 -13.82
C TYR A 28 -9.77 5.40 -14.55
N VAL A 29 -9.63 5.84 -15.81
CA VAL A 29 -8.41 5.63 -16.61
C VAL A 29 -7.58 6.91 -16.49
N GLY A 30 -6.50 6.84 -15.70
CA GLY A 30 -5.51 7.92 -15.53
C GLY A 30 -5.84 8.98 -14.46
N GLY A 31 -6.87 8.79 -13.65
CA GLY A 31 -7.28 9.72 -12.57
C GLY A 31 -6.98 9.23 -11.15
N THR A 32 -7.26 10.06 -10.14
CA THR A 32 -7.13 9.75 -8.70
C THR A 32 -8.31 8.94 -8.13
N PHE A 33 -9.19 8.40 -8.98
CA PHE A 33 -10.41 7.71 -8.57
C PHE A 33 -10.23 6.19 -8.65
N HIS A 34 -10.51 5.50 -7.55
CA HIS A 34 -10.50 4.03 -7.45
C HIS A 34 -11.92 3.50 -7.27
N ALA A 35 -12.18 2.25 -7.67
CA ALA A 35 -13.50 1.63 -7.52
C ALA A 35 -13.89 1.52 -6.03
N THR A 36 -15.11 1.97 -5.71
CA THR A 36 -15.65 2.00 -4.34
C THR A 36 -16.78 0.98 -4.14
N ALA A 37 -17.24 0.79 -2.89
CA ALA A 37 -18.40 -0.05 -2.61
C ALA A 37 -19.68 0.48 -3.26
N GLU A 38 -19.81 1.82 -3.35
CA GLU A 38 -20.91 2.49 -4.02
C GLU A 38 -20.88 2.28 -5.54
N ASP A 39 -19.69 2.20 -6.14
CA ASP A 39 -19.54 1.86 -7.57
C ASP A 39 -20.11 0.48 -7.86
N MET A 40 -19.85 -0.50 -7.00
CA MET A 40 -20.36 -1.87 -7.18
C MET A 40 -21.88 -1.93 -7.00
N THR A 41 -22.42 -1.15 -6.07
CA THR A 41 -23.87 -1.04 -5.87
C THR A 41 -24.54 -0.40 -7.10
N CYS A 42 -23.96 0.67 -7.64
CA CYS A 42 -24.44 1.30 -8.86
C CYS A 42 -24.30 0.35 -10.06
N PHE A 43 -23.20 -0.38 -10.16
CA PHE A 43 -22.96 -1.37 -11.22
C PHE A 43 -24.01 -2.48 -11.22
N ALA A 44 -24.33 -3.04 -10.04
CA ALA A 44 -25.38 -4.05 -9.92
C ALA A 44 -26.79 -3.52 -10.25
N ALA A 45 -27.01 -2.22 -10.10
CA ALA A 45 -28.28 -1.57 -10.43
C ALA A 45 -28.44 -1.28 -11.93
N VAL A 46 -27.35 -1.28 -12.70
CA VAL A 46 -27.36 -1.19 -14.17
C VAL A 46 -27.56 -2.61 -14.73
N HIS A 47 -28.76 -2.89 -15.25
CA HIS A 47 -29.17 -4.26 -15.61
C HIS A 47 -28.56 -4.79 -16.91
N ALA A 48 -28.04 -3.92 -17.77
CA ALA A 48 -27.47 -4.30 -19.05
C ALA A 48 -26.31 -3.38 -19.43
N ARG A 49 -25.42 -3.90 -20.29
CA ARG A 49 -24.30 -3.14 -20.83
C ARG A 49 -24.83 -1.89 -21.57
N PRO A 50 -24.46 -0.67 -21.13
CA PRO A 50 -24.94 0.57 -21.73
C PRO A 50 -24.50 0.72 -23.20
N ASN A 51 -25.34 1.33 -24.03
CA ASN A 51 -24.98 1.61 -25.43
C ASN A 51 -23.83 2.64 -25.48
N ARG A 52 -22.78 2.36 -26.28
CA ARG A 52 -21.59 3.21 -26.35
C ARG A 52 -21.84 4.55 -27.04
N GLN A 53 -22.64 4.58 -28.10
CA GLN A 53 -22.96 5.81 -28.82
C GLN A 53 -23.81 6.75 -27.97
N GLN A 54 -24.74 6.19 -27.19
CA GLN A 54 -25.66 6.97 -26.37
C GLN A 54 -25.05 7.39 -25.02
N PHE A 55 -24.29 6.50 -24.37
CA PHE A 55 -23.73 6.72 -23.03
C PHE A 55 -22.23 6.40 -22.99
N PRO A 56 -21.36 7.20 -23.64
CA PRO A 56 -19.95 6.86 -23.80
C PRO A 56 -19.17 6.76 -22.47
N HIS A 57 -19.44 7.64 -21.51
CA HIS A 57 -18.74 7.66 -20.21
C HIS A 57 -19.20 6.52 -19.31
N LEU A 58 -20.51 6.29 -19.27
CA LEU A 58 -21.12 5.18 -18.55
C LEU A 58 -20.70 3.83 -19.14
N HIS A 59 -20.63 3.70 -20.47
CA HIS A 59 -20.15 2.48 -21.14
C HIS A 59 -18.69 2.18 -20.78
N ARG A 60 -17.82 3.20 -20.76
CA ARG A 60 -16.41 3.06 -20.36
C ARG A 60 -16.29 2.57 -18.92
N TRP A 61 -17.01 3.23 -17.99
CA TRP A 61 -17.03 2.84 -16.58
C TRP A 61 -17.57 1.42 -16.39
N TYR A 62 -18.66 1.05 -17.06
CA TYR A 62 -19.28 -0.27 -16.95
C TYR A 62 -18.29 -1.37 -17.34
N ASN A 63 -17.56 -1.19 -18.45
CA ASN A 63 -16.56 -2.16 -18.89
C ASN A 63 -15.39 -2.28 -17.90
N HIS A 64 -14.97 -1.17 -17.29
CA HIS A 64 -13.90 -1.16 -16.29
C HIS A 64 -14.31 -1.94 -15.04
N ILE A 65 -15.48 -1.65 -14.46
CA ILE A 65 -15.98 -2.35 -13.27
C ILE A 65 -16.26 -3.83 -13.58
N ALA A 66 -16.80 -4.15 -14.75
CA ALA A 66 -17.02 -5.53 -15.18
C ALA A 66 -15.70 -6.32 -15.28
N GLY A 67 -14.65 -5.71 -15.86
CA GLY A 67 -13.32 -6.31 -15.94
C GLY A 67 -12.66 -6.50 -14.58
N LEU A 68 -12.76 -5.51 -13.68
CA LEU A 68 -12.28 -5.66 -12.30
C LEU A 68 -12.98 -6.82 -11.58
N LYS A 69 -14.31 -6.92 -11.74
CA LYS A 69 -15.09 -8.00 -11.13
C LYS A 69 -14.68 -9.37 -11.67
N SER A 70 -14.47 -9.53 -12.98
CA SER A 70 -14.10 -10.83 -13.54
C SER A 70 -12.65 -11.23 -13.19
N THR A 71 -11.71 -10.29 -13.23
CA THR A 71 -10.30 -10.57 -12.98
C THR A 71 -9.98 -10.76 -11.49
N TYR A 72 -10.61 -9.98 -10.61
CA TYR A 72 -10.27 -9.95 -9.19
C TYR A 72 -11.32 -10.61 -8.27
N ALA A 73 -12.40 -11.19 -8.82
CA ALA A 73 -13.37 -11.97 -8.04
C ALA A 73 -12.75 -13.01 -7.07
N PRO A 74 -11.66 -13.72 -7.41
CA PRO A 74 -11.03 -14.67 -6.47
C PRO A 74 -10.31 -14.00 -5.31
N TYR A 75 -9.95 -12.71 -5.44
CA TYR A 75 -9.02 -12.02 -4.55
C TYR A 75 -9.68 -10.90 -3.75
N HIS A 76 -10.95 -10.60 -4.01
CA HIS A 76 -11.66 -9.49 -3.38
C HIS A 76 -13.11 -9.85 -3.06
N VAL A 77 -13.51 -9.70 -1.80
CA VAL A 77 -14.91 -9.80 -1.38
C VAL A 77 -15.61 -8.48 -1.70
N TRP A 78 -16.49 -8.51 -2.69
CA TRP A 78 -17.27 -7.34 -3.09
C TRP A 78 -18.54 -7.21 -2.25
N PRO A 79 -19.04 -5.98 -2.00
CA PRO A 79 -20.29 -5.76 -1.26
C PRO A 79 -21.45 -6.53 -1.89
N GLY A 80 -22.17 -7.31 -1.09
CA GLY A 80 -23.35 -8.08 -1.52
C GLY A 80 -23.08 -9.53 -1.97
N GLN A 81 -21.84 -10.03 -1.89
CA GLN A 81 -21.57 -11.47 -2.02
C GLN A 81 -21.59 -12.15 -0.64
N THR A 82 -22.51 -13.09 -0.42
CA THR A 82 -22.37 -14.08 0.65
C THR A 82 -21.26 -15.05 0.27
N GLN A 83 -20.19 -15.11 1.05
CA GLN A 83 -19.21 -16.19 0.92
C GLN A 83 -19.90 -17.51 1.26
N VAL A 84 -19.94 -18.43 0.29
CA VAL A 84 -20.10 -19.85 0.59
C VAL A 84 -18.69 -20.35 0.85
N ASN A 85 -18.21 -20.17 2.09
CA ASN A 85 -17.02 -20.89 2.52
C ASN A 85 -17.49 -22.30 2.90
N GLY A 86 -16.89 -23.31 2.28
CA GLY A 86 -16.89 -24.64 2.84
C GLY A 86 -16.31 -24.59 4.25
N ASP A 87 -16.85 -25.46 5.10
CA ASP A 87 -16.49 -25.71 6.49
C ASP A 87 -17.22 -24.83 7.52
N GLY A 88 -18.20 -25.48 8.17
CA GLY A 88 -19.16 -24.87 9.05
C GLY A 88 -18.58 -24.43 10.40
N ALA A 89 -19.01 -23.25 10.83
CA ALA A 89 -19.16 -22.88 12.22
C ALA A 89 -20.31 -21.86 12.32
N GLN A 90 -21.33 -22.18 13.12
CA GLN A 90 -22.45 -21.30 13.41
C GLN A 90 -22.02 -20.18 14.36
N GLU A 91 -22.28 -18.91 14.02
CA GLU A 91 -22.14 -17.80 14.96
C GLU A 91 -23.49 -17.29 15.48
N ALA A 92 -23.52 -17.04 16.78
CA ALA A 92 -24.67 -16.69 17.59
C ALA A 92 -25.13 -15.24 17.39
N LYS A 93 -26.45 -15.03 17.48
CA LYS A 93 -27.12 -13.71 17.45
C LYS A 93 -26.69 -12.82 18.63
N LYS A 94 -26.30 -11.56 18.36
CA LYS A 94 -26.26 -10.47 19.36
C LYS A 94 -27.08 -9.26 18.87
N GLY A 95 -27.89 -8.72 19.79
CA GLY A 95 -28.83 -7.61 19.59
C GLY A 95 -28.19 -6.23 19.42
N PRO A 96 -29.00 -5.16 19.31
CA PRO A 96 -28.60 -3.91 18.67
C PRO A 96 -27.70 -3.04 19.55
N ARG A 97 -26.72 -2.37 18.91
CA ARG A 97 -25.79 -1.42 19.54
C ARG A 97 -26.14 0.02 19.11
N ALA A 98 -26.03 0.96 20.05
CA ALA A 98 -26.43 2.36 19.94
C ALA A 98 -25.66 3.18 18.87
N PRO A 99 -26.21 4.31 18.37
CA PRO A 99 -25.69 5.01 17.20
C PRO A 99 -24.59 6.02 17.56
N GLY A 100 -23.56 6.10 16.71
CA GLY A 100 -22.52 7.14 16.78
C GLY A 100 -21.12 6.59 17.08
N LYS A 101 -20.49 5.96 16.07
CA LYS A 101 -19.04 5.82 15.84
C LYS A 101 -18.85 4.81 14.71
N ASP A 102 -19.04 5.24 13.47
CA ASP A 102 -18.63 4.42 12.34
C ASP A 102 -17.11 4.53 12.21
N LYS A 103 -16.40 3.65 12.94
CA LYS A 103 -15.02 3.34 12.60
C LYS A 103 -15.05 2.80 11.18
N GLN A 104 -14.40 3.47 10.24
CA GLN A 104 -14.11 2.88 8.94
C GLN A 104 -13.35 1.58 9.21
N ALA A 105 -14.05 0.45 9.07
CA ALA A 105 -13.44 -0.84 9.25
C ALA A 105 -12.44 -1.04 8.11
N LEU A 106 -11.20 -1.41 8.49
CA LEU A 106 -10.21 -1.86 7.52
C LEU A 106 -10.84 -2.97 6.66
N PRO A 107 -10.72 -2.93 5.32
CA PRO A 107 -11.33 -3.95 4.45
C PRO A 107 -10.70 -5.34 4.59
N PHE A 108 -9.72 -5.51 5.49
CA PHE A 108 -9.02 -6.76 5.72
C PHE A 108 -8.70 -6.92 7.21
N ASP A 109 -9.03 -8.08 7.77
CA ASP A 109 -8.52 -8.54 9.06
C ASP A 109 -7.06 -8.98 8.87
N CYS A 110 -6.17 -8.00 8.71
CA CYS A 110 -4.75 -8.25 8.54
C CYS A 110 -4.14 -8.40 9.94
N LYS A 111 -4.11 -9.64 10.44
CA LYS A 111 -3.23 -10.03 11.55
C LYS A 111 -1.80 -9.88 11.06
N VAL A 112 -1.24 -8.68 11.16
CA VAL A 112 0.15 -8.40 10.82
C VAL A 112 1.01 -8.94 11.95
N GLU A 113 1.58 -10.12 11.76
CA GLU A 113 2.71 -10.56 12.56
C GLU A 113 3.90 -9.66 12.21
N MET A 114 4.50 -9.05 13.24
CA MET A 114 5.68 -8.21 13.09
C MET A 114 6.82 -9.07 12.54
N VAL A 115 7.38 -8.70 11.38
CA VAL A 115 8.66 -9.27 10.93
C VAL A 115 9.70 -8.92 11.99
N SER A 116 10.14 -9.93 12.74
CA SER A 116 11.15 -9.79 13.78
C SER A 116 12.49 -9.37 13.17
N ASP A 117 13.21 -8.47 13.85
CA ASP A 117 14.58 -8.08 13.50
C ASP A 117 15.47 -9.34 13.52
N ARG A 118 15.95 -9.77 12.36
CA ARG A 118 16.76 -10.99 12.22
C ARG A 118 18.15 -10.87 12.86
N ARG A 119 18.51 -9.72 13.43
CA ARG A 119 19.76 -9.54 14.21
C ARG A 119 19.73 -10.15 15.61
N GLN A 120 18.64 -10.80 16.03
CA GLN A 120 18.56 -11.53 17.31
C GLN A 120 18.81 -13.05 17.22
N VAL A 121 19.45 -13.53 16.15
CA VAL A 121 19.78 -14.96 16.04
C VAL A 121 21.08 -15.23 16.81
N GLU A 122 20.96 -15.80 18.02
CA GLU A 122 22.04 -16.57 18.64
C GLU A 122 22.44 -17.69 17.67
N GLY A 123 23.75 -17.83 17.43
CA GLY A 123 24.28 -18.72 16.40
C GLY A 123 23.91 -20.19 16.64
N ASP A 124 23.21 -20.77 15.67
CA ASP A 124 23.03 -22.22 15.54
C ASP A 124 23.60 -22.67 14.18
N ASP A 125 24.85 -23.12 14.21
CA ASP A 125 25.63 -23.64 13.08
C ASP A 125 25.22 -25.08 12.71
N SER A 126 23.95 -25.32 12.38
CA SER A 126 23.48 -26.68 12.08
C SER A 126 22.61 -26.83 10.82
N ILE A 127 23.11 -26.36 9.66
CA ILE A 127 22.57 -26.78 8.36
C ILE A 127 23.38 -27.96 7.80
N LYS A 128 22.77 -29.16 7.84
CA LYS A 128 23.29 -30.38 7.21
C LYS A 128 23.32 -30.23 5.68
N LYS A 129 24.52 -30.32 5.08
CA LYS A 129 24.73 -30.32 3.62
C LYS A 129 24.17 -31.60 2.99
N GLY A 130 23.08 -31.48 2.24
CA GLY A 130 22.60 -32.53 1.33
C GLY A 130 23.48 -32.62 0.09
N ALA A 131 23.83 -33.83 -0.32
CA ALA A 131 24.65 -34.11 -1.50
C ALA A 131 23.81 -33.96 -2.78
N GLY A 132 24.01 -32.85 -3.50
CA GLY A 132 23.52 -32.63 -4.86
C GLY A 132 24.50 -31.70 -5.59
N GLY A 133 24.91 -32.07 -6.82
CA GLY A 133 25.98 -31.42 -7.57
C GLY A 133 25.78 -29.92 -7.76
N ASN A 134 26.80 -29.12 -7.41
CA ASN A 134 26.79 -27.67 -7.55
C ASN A 134 27.04 -27.26 -9.00
N CYS A 135 25.98 -26.86 -9.71
CA CYS A 135 26.07 -26.07 -10.95
C CYS A 135 26.27 -24.57 -10.69
N PHE A 136 26.47 -24.16 -9.43
CA PHE A 136 26.69 -22.77 -9.04
C PHE A 136 28.17 -22.55 -8.69
N PRO A 137 28.78 -21.43 -9.14
CA PRO A 137 30.13 -21.10 -8.78
C PRO A 137 30.25 -21.03 -7.25
N SER A 138 31.29 -21.67 -6.72
CA SER A 138 31.67 -21.60 -5.31
C SER A 138 31.99 -20.15 -4.96
N ALA A 139 30.99 -19.37 -4.56
CA ALA A 139 31.27 -18.08 -3.95
C ALA A 139 32.05 -18.31 -2.66
N SER A 140 33.11 -17.52 -2.48
CA SER A 140 33.76 -17.44 -1.18
C SER A 140 32.70 -17.05 -0.14
N SER A 141 32.60 -17.83 0.92
CA SER A 141 31.63 -17.70 2.01
C SER A 141 31.88 -16.46 2.90
N SER A 142 32.14 -15.29 2.32
CA SER A 142 32.45 -14.08 3.10
C SER A 142 32.11 -12.72 2.44
N SER A 143 31.63 -12.68 1.20
CA SER A 143 31.29 -11.36 0.61
C SER A 143 29.94 -10.87 1.12
N LYS A 144 29.95 -9.67 1.70
CA LYS A 144 28.75 -8.96 2.16
C LYS A 144 28.10 -8.22 1.00
N TYR A 145 26.78 -8.23 0.93
CA TYR A 145 26.01 -7.51 -0.06
C TYR A 145 24.90 -6.71 0.62
N TYR A 146 24.91 -5.40 0.42
CA TYR A 146 23.91 -4.50 0.98
C TYR A 146 23.07 -3.88 -0.14
N ILE A 147 21.76 -4.03 -0.06
CA ILE A 147 20.81 -3.46 -1.01
C ILE A 147 19.71 -2.71 -0.28
N THR A 148 19.31 -1.59 -0.86
CA THR A 148 18.27 -0.71 -0.31
C THR A 148 17.23 -0.38 -1.36
N THR A 149 15.98 -0.21 -0.96
CA THR A 149 15.03 0.62 -1.72
C THR A 149 15.13 2.07 -1.26
N ALA A 150 14.56 2.99 -2.03
CA ALA A 150 14.06 4.24 -1.48
C ALA A 150 13.05 3.94 -0.35
N ILE A 151 13.00 4.81 0.66
CA ILE A 151 12.00 4.72 1.72
C ILE A 151 10.69 5.37 1.26
N ASN A 152 9.56 4.73 1.58
CA ASN A 152 8.25 5.14 1.08
C ASN A 152 7.73 6.35 1.85
N TYR A 153 7.26 7.39 1.15
CA TYR A 153 6.71 8.58 1.81
C TYR A 153 5.33 8.30 2.42
N CYS A 154 5.13 8.62 3.69
CA CYS A 154 3.89 8.35 4.43
C CYS A 154 2.76 9.36 4.15
N ASN A 155 2.45 9.60 2.88
CA ASN A 155 1.38 10.51 2.45
C ASN A 155 0.25 9.82 1.67
N GLY A 156 0.27 8.49 1.58
CA GLY A 156 -0.69 7.76 0.76
C GLY A 156 -0.53 6.25 0.89
N TRP A 157 -1.52 5.54 0.36
CA TRP A 157 -1.50 4.07 0.33
C TRP A 157 -0.48 3.54 -0.70
N PRO A 158 0.08 2.33 -0.47
CA PRO A 158 0.98 1.70 -1.41
C PRO A 158 0.35 1.51 -2.80
N HIS A 159 1.18 1.53 -3.84
CA HIS A 159 0.76 1.45 -5.24
C HIS A 159 1.83 0.74 -6.07
N ILE A 160 1.61 0.60 -7.38
CA ILE A 160 2.47 -0.20 -8.26
C ILE A 160 3.94 0.26 -8.27
N GLY A 161 4.23 1.56 -8.17
CA GLY A 161 5.60 2.06 -8.04
C GLY A 161 6.34 1.47 -6.83
N HIS A 162 5.74 1.51 -5.65
CA HIS A 162 6.28 0.90 -4.43
C HIS A 162 6.48 -0.63 -4.59
N ALA A 163 5.51 -1.31 -5.21
CA ALA A 163 5.60 -2.74 -5.47
C ALA A 163 6.74 -3.09 -6.44
N TYR A 164 6.91 -2.30 -7.50
CA TYR A 164 7.93 -2.51 -8.51
C TYR A 164 9.33 -2.43 -7.89
N GLU A 165 9.61 -1.38 -7.13
CA GLU A 165 10.92 -1.22 -6.48
C GLU A 165 11.18 -2.32 -5.45
N ALA A 166 10.21 -2.63 -4.59
CA ALA A 166 10.35 -3.69 -3.60
C ALA A 166 10.65 -5.06 -4.25
N LEU A 167 9.96 -5.39 -5.36
CA LEU A 167 10.16 -6.64 -6.08
C LEU A 167 11.50 -6.70 -6.80
N THR A 168 11.90 -5.63 -7.50
CA THR A 168 13.18 -5.64 -8.23
C THR A 168 14.36 -5.75 -7.27
N SER A 169 14.35 -5.01 -6.15
CA SER A 169 15.35 -5.14 -5.10
C SER A 169 15.34 -6.53 -4.45
N ASP A 170 14.17 -7.14 -4.25
CA ASP A 170 14.07 -8.50 -3.72
C ASP A 170 14.67 -9.56 -4.66
N VAL A 171 14.48 -9.42 -5.97
CA VAL A 171 15.10 -10.32 -6.97
C VAL A 171 16.62 -10.29 -6.85
N PHE A 172 17.23 -9.10 -6.75
CA PHE A 172 18.67 -8.98 -6.54
C PHE A 172 19.10 -9.53 -5.18
N ALA A 173 18.39 -9.22 -4.09
CA ALA A 173 18.69 -9.76 -2.78
C ALA A 173 18.70 -11.31 -2.79
N ARG A 174 17.68 -11.93 -3.39
CA ARG A 174 17.60 -13.40 -3.53
C ARG A 174 18.68 -13.97 -4.44
N TYR A 175 19.01 -13.30 -5.54
CA TYR A 175 20.10 -13.69 -6.43
C TYR A 175 21.43 -13.74 -5.67
N HIS A 176 21.77 -12.70 -4.91
CA HIS A 176 22.99 -12.64 -4.11
C HIS A 176 22.98 -13.66 -2.95
N ARG A 177 21.81 -13.93 -2.33
CA ARG A 177 21.69 -15.03 -1.35
C ARG A 177 21.89 -16.40 -2.00
N MET A 178 21.39 -16.62 -3.21
CA MET A 178 21.61 -17.86 -3.98
C MET A 178 23.10 -18.06 -4.33
N LEU A 179 23.83 -16.97 -4.55
CA LEU A 179 25.29 -17.00 -4.66
C LEU A 179 25.99 -17.26 -3.32
N GLY A 180 25.30 -17.46 -2.20
CA GLY A 180 25.93 -17.73 -0.90
C GLY A 180 26.56 -16.52 -0.21
N GLN A 181 26.15 -15.30 -0.58
CA GLN A 181 26.61 -14.06 0.05
C GLN A 181 25.81 -13.73 1.32
N ASP A 182 26.46 -12.99 2.23
CA ASP A 182 25.80 -12.41 3.41
C ASP A 182 25.05 -11.14 2.98
N VAL A 183 23.73 -11.27 2.78
CA VAL A 183 22.88 -10.22 2.22
C VAL A 183 22.11 -9.50 3.32
N PHE A 184 22.17 -8.17 3.32
CA PHE A 184 21.26 -7.31 4.09
C PHE A 184 20.41 -6.48 3.12
N PHE A 185 19.10 -6.68 3.14
CA PHE A 185 18.14 -5.95 2.33
C PHE A 185 17.30 -5.02 3.22
N MET A 186 17.51 -3.70 3.08
CA MET A 186 16.76 -2.67 3.81
C MET A 186 15.72 -1.98 2.92
N THR A 187 14.54 -1.79 3.47
CA THR A 187 13.50 -0.87 2.95
C THR A 187 12.95 -0.05 4.10
N GLY A 188 11.98 0.82 3.90
CA GLY A 188 11.43 1.61 5.00
C GLY A 188 10.41 2.67 4.62
N ALA A 189 10.21 3.60 5.54
CA ALA A 189 9.27 4.71 5.43
C ALA A 189 9.90 6.07 5.81
N ASP A 190 9.61 7.08 5.00
CA ASP A 190 9.86 8.49 5.29
C ASP A 190 8.59 9.13 5.89
N GLU A 191 8.74 9.71 7.07
CA GLU A 191 7.67 10.03 7.99
C GLU A 191 7.68 11.50 8.44
N HIS A 192 8.51 12.32 7.81
CA HIS A 192 8.59 13.75 8.11
C HIS A 192 8.03 14.60 6.96
N GLY A 193 7.51 15.78 7.29
CA GLY A 193 7.13 16.78 6.30
C GLY A 193 5.75 17.38 6.49
N GLN A 194 5.54 18.54 5.86
CA GLN A 194 4.38 19.39 6.06
C GLN A 194 3.06 18.71 5.67
N LYS A 195 3.06 17.90 4.59
CA LYS A 195 1.85 17.21 4.12
C LYS A 195 1.31 16.22 5.14
N ILE A 196 2.20 15.51 5.84
CA ILE A 196 1.82 14.56 6.90
C ILE A 196 1.16 15.32 8.06
N ALA A 197 1.73 16.46 8.45
CA ALA A 197 1.17 17.31 9.50
C ALA A 197 -0.21 17.87 9.12
N GLN A 198 -0.38 18.36 7.89
CA GLN A 198 -1.66 18.86 7.39
C GLN A 198 -2.75 17.77 7.36
N VAL A 199 -2.41 16.56 6.92
CA VAL A 199 -3.35 15.43 6.93
C VAL A 199 -3.74 15.06 8.35
N ALA A 200 -2.78 15.01 9.27
CA ALA A 200 -3.05 14.78 10.69
C ALA A 200 -4.01 15.82 11.27
N GLU A 201 -3.77 17.11 11.01
CA GLU A 201 -4.63 18.20 11.47
C GLU A 201 -6.05 18.08 10.90
N ASN A 202 -6.19 17.85 9.60
CA ASN A 202 -7.50 17.68 8.94
C ASN A 202 -8.29 16.47 9.48
N GLU A 203 -7.60 15.42 9.92
CA GLU A 203 -8.22 14.23 10.50
C GLU A 203 -8.36 14.28 12.02
N GLY A 204 -7.86 15.32 12.70
CA GLY A 204 -7.84 15.42 14.16
C GLY A 204 -6.95 14.36 14.83
N LEU A 205 -5.85 13.98 14.17
CA LEU A 205 -4.89 12.96 14.60
C LEU A 205 -3.51 13.57 14.83
N GLN A 206 -2.65 12.83 15.53
CA GLN A 206 -1.23 13.13 15.64
C GLN A 206 -0.49 12.67 14.36
N PRO A 207 0.54 13.39 13.88
CA PRO A 207 1.30 13.00 12.69
C PRO A 207 1.83 11.57 12.74
N ILE A 208 2.30 11.11 13.91
CA ILE A 208 2.77 9.74 14.09
C ILE A 208 1.70 8.68 13.78
N GLN A 209 0.42 8.98 14.06
CA GLN A 209 -0.68 8.06 13.79
C GLN A 209 -0.95 7.93 12.28
N ILE A 210 -0.71 9.01 11.52
CA ILE A 210 -0.75 8.97 10.05
C ILE A 210 0.40 8.11 9.51
N CYS A 211 1.61 8.32 10.04
CA CYS A 211 2.77 7.52 9.67
C CYS A 211 2.58 6.03 9.98
N ASP A 212 2.09 5.70 11.19
CA ASP A 212 1.82 4.32 11.61
C ASP A 212 0.83 3.63 10.66
N ARG A 213 -0.24 4.35 10.27
CA ARG A 213 -1.26 3.84 9.33
C ARG A 213 -0.65 3.46 7.99
N TYR A 214 0.14 4.35 7.38
CA TYR A 214 0.72 4.09 6.06
C TYR A 214 1.86 3.07 6.12
N CYS A 215 2.69 3.10 7.16
CA CYS A 215 3.72 2.08 7.41
C CYS A 215 3.12 0.66 7.47
N LEU A 216 1.97 0.50 8.13
CA LEU A 216 1.25 -0.77 8.16
C LEU A 216 0.87 -1.22 6.73
N GLY A 217 0.38 -0.30 5.91
CA GLY A 217 0.07 -0.56 4.50
C GLY A 217 1.28 -1.04 3.69
N PHE A 218 2.42 -0.35 3.80
CA PHE A 218 3.65 -0.75 3.09
C PHE A 218 4.18 -2.11 3.55
N ARG A 219 4.15 -2.39 4.86
CA ARG A 219 4.55 -3.70 5.39
C ARG A 219 3.61 -4.82 4.91
N ALA A 220 2.31 -4.56 4.89
CA ALA A 220 1.33 -5.49 4.34
C ALA A 220 1.54 -5.74 2.84
N LEU A 221 1.90 -4.71 2.05
CA LEU A 221 2.28 -4.87 0.65
C LEU A 221 3.48 -5.81 0.51
N ASN A 222 4.57 -5.53 1.23
CA ASN A 222 5.79 -6.34 1.19
C ASN A 222 5.52 -7.80 1.58
N GLN A 223 4.70 -8.03 2.61
CA GLN A 223 4.31 -9.37 3.03
C GLN A 223 3.51 -10.09 1.93
N ARG A 224 2.53 -9.42 1.31
CA ARG A 224 1.71 -9.99 0.22
C ARG A 224 2.53 -10.32 -1.02
N LEU A 225 3.57 -9.53 -1.28
CA LEU A 225 4.50 -9.74 -2.39
C LEU A 225 5.61 -10.75 -2.03
N ASN A 226 5.62 -11.29 -0.81
CA ASN A 226 6.67 -12.17 -0.30
C ASN A 226 8.07 -11.55 -0.41
N VAL A 227 8.18 -10.25 -0.08
CA VAL A 227 9.42 -9.50 -0.17
C VAL A 227 10.40 -9.93 0.92
N SER A 228 11.64 -10.08 0.48
CA SER A 228 12.87 -10.48 1.16
C SER A 228 13.43 -9.73 2.34
N ASN A 229 12.87 -8.56 2.66
CA ASN A 229 13.67 -7.53 3.32
C ASN A 229 14.03 -7.95 4.75
N ASP A 230 15.30 -7.79 5.11
CA ASP A 230 15.82 -8.14 6.43
C ASP A 230 15.47 -7.06 7.46
N PHE A 231 15.28 -5.81 6.98
CA PHE A 231 15.02 -4.69 7.86
C PHE A 231 14.06 -3.67 7.23
N TYR A 232 13.20 -3.08 8.07
CA TYR A 232 12.27 -2.03 7.69
C TYR A 232 12.53 -0.79 8.57
N VAL A 233 13.20 0.21 8.02
CA VAL A 233 13.55 1.44 8.75
C VAL A 233 12.38 2.41 8.78
N ARG A 234 12.23 3.13 9.90
CA ARG A 234 11.29 4.23 10.07
C ARG A 234 12.04 5.47 10.50
N THR A 235 11.87 6.59 9.78
CA THR A 235 12.66 7.81 10.07
C THR A 235 12.32 8.44 11.44
N THR A 236 11.15 8.12 12.00
CA THR A 236 10.73 8.57 13.35
C THR A 236 11.45 7.85 14.50
N GLU A 237 12.15 6.74 14.22
CA GLU A 237 12.89 5.98 15.24
C GLU A 237 14.07 6.78 15.81
N GLU A 238 14.30 6.64 17.12
CA GLU A 238 15.38 7.38 17.79
C GLU A 238 16.76 7.06 17.23
N ARG A 239 17.02 5.78 16.90
CA ARG A 239 18.27 5.37 16.26
C ARG A 239 18.54 6.08 14.92
N HIS A 240 17.49 6.36 14.14
CA HIS A 240 17.62 7.08 12.89
C HIS A 240 17.94 8.56 13.14
N LYS A 241 17.25 9.18 14.08
CA LYS A 241 17.48 10.58 14.47
C LYS A 241 18.89 10.82 15.02
N VAL A 242 19.42 9.88 15.79
CA VAL A 242 20.81 9.94 16.30
C VAL A 242 21.81 9.95 15.14
N VAL A 243 21.64 9.07 14.15
CA VAL A 243 22.52 9.02 12.97
C VAL A 243 22.40 10.28 12.12
N ALA A 244 21.17 10.76 11.89
CA ALA A 244 20.94 12.00 11.13
C ALA A 244 21.61 13.21 11.81
N ARG A 245 21.51 13.34 13.14
CA ARG A 245 22.22 14.37 13.92
C ARG A 245 23.73 14.23 13.80
N ALA A 246 24.27 13.01 13.91
CA ALA A 246 25.70 12.79 13.79
C ALA A 246 26.24 13.17 12.40
N MET A 247 25.49 12.88 11.33
CA MET A 247 25.84 13.32 9.97
C MET A 247 25.84 14.84 9.85
N TRP A 248 24.78 15.50 10.35
CA TRP A 248 24.68 16.95 10.38
C TRP A 248 25.85 17.59 11.12
N ASP A 249 26.15 17.13 12.33
CA ASP A 249 27.22 17.68 13.17
C ASP A 249 28.60 17.50 12.52
N LYS A 250 28.82 16.40 11.79
CA LYS A 250 30.06 16.17 11.04
C LYS A 250 30.20 17.15 9.87
N CYS A 251 29.16 17.34 9.06
CA CYS A 251 29.16 18.31 7.97
C CYS A 251 29.35 19.75 8.49
N LYS A 252 28.67 20.09 9.59
CA LYS A 252 28.85 21.40 10.25
C LYS A 252 30.27 21.58 10.80
N GLY A 253 30.82 20.56 11.45
CA GLY A 253 32.19 20.59 11.98
C GLY A 253 33.27 20.73 10.90
N ASN A 254 32.99 20.23 9.69
CA ASN A 254 33.86 20.38 8.52
C ASN A 254 33.72 21.73 7.79
N GLY A 255 32.73 22.56 8.15
CA GLY A 255 32.43 23.82 7.45
C GLY A 255 31.61 23.66 6.16
N ASP A 256 31.06 22.47 5.89
CA ASP A 256 30.21 22.21 4.72
C ASP A 256 28.78 22.78 4.88
N ILE A 257 28.40 23.11 6.11
CA ILE A 257 27.11 23.74 6.47
C ILE A 257 27.38 25.10 7.08
N TYR A 258 26.80 26.13 6.48
CA TYR A 258 26.82 27.50 6.98
C TYR A 258 25.41 28.07 7.05
N LEU A 259 25.22 29.07 7.90
CA LEU A 259 23.98 29.83 7.98
C LEU A 259 24.08 31.04 7.06
N ASP A 260 23.10 31.22 6.20
CA ASP A 260 22.95 32.38 5.35
C ASP A 260 21.46 32.68 5.11
N ARG A 261 21.17 33.80 4.44
CA ARG A 261 19.81 34.23 4.12
C ARG A 261 19.50 33.93 2.66
N TYR A 262 18.47 33.10 2.44
CA TYR A 262 17.90 32.88 1.12
C TYR A 262 16.74 33.84 0.86
N GLU A 263 16.78 34.53 -0.28
CA GLU A 263 15.67 35.32 -0.83
C GLU A 263 15.34 34.82 -2.24
N GLY A 264 14.08 34.43 -2.46
CA GLY A 264 13.62 33.88 -3.73
C GLY A 264 12.19 33.40 -3.65
N TRP A 265 11.66 32.92 -4.78
CA TRP A 265 10.33 32.34 -4.83
C TRP A 265 10.33 30.94 -4.21
N CYS A 266 9.39 30.70 -3.30
CA CYS A 266 9.11 29.38 -2.76
C CYS A 266 7.68 28.98 -3.14
N ALA A 267 7.52 27.78 -3.70
CA ALA A 267 6.19 27.25 -4.00
C ALA A 267 5.44 27.02 -2.69
N ARG A 268 4.28 27.65 -2.55
CA ARG A 268 3.43 27.48 -1.36
C ARG A 268 2.79 26.10 -1.42
N LEU A 269 3.15 25.24 -0.46
CA LEU A 269 2.62 23.88 -0.28
C LEU A 269 1.23 23.87 0.35
#